data_AF-A0A7S0UG69-F1
#
_entry.id   AF-A0A7S0UG69-F1
#
_cell.length_a   1.000
_cell.length_b   1.000
_cell.length_c   1.000
_cell.angle_alpha   90.00
_cell.angle_beta   90.00
_cell.angle_gamma   90.00
#
_symmetry.space_group_name_H-M   'P 1'
#
loop_
_entity.id
_entity.type
_entity.pdbx_description
1 polymer ?
#
loop_
_entity_poly.entity_id
_entity_poly.type
_entity_poly.pdbx_seq_one_letter_code
_entity_poly.pdbx_strand_id
1 'polypeptide(L)'
;VEGVEAEAELLSAVTTFFSSVGVTSEDVGIKVNSRAVLAEVTKAMGVPENKFAATCVLVDKLDKVKVEDIQDDMEALGLSQEVIEGLLETLAIKDFDQLSAKVGEGSEAMKELRRLFDLADAYGYRDWLVFDASVVRGLAYYTGVVFEGFDRRGELRAIC
;
A
#
# COMPACT_ATOMS: atom_id res chain seq x y z
N VAL A 1 8.22 19.47 -3.26
CA VAL A 1 6.94 19.55 -2.52
C VAL A 1 7.15 18.68 -1.31
N GLU A 2 7.04 19.24 -0.11
CA GLU A 2 7.03 18.45 1.12
C GLU A 2 5.57 18.05 1.38
N GLY A 3 5.32 16.78 1.69
CA GLY A 3 3.97 16.23 1.89
C GLY A 3 3.44 15.41 0.72
N VAL A 4 2.16 15.01 0.82
CA VAL A 4 1.47 14.07 -0.08
C VAL A 4 0.71 14.75 -1.23
N GLU A 5 0.91 16.06 -1.41
CA GLU A 5 0.22 16.86 -2.42
C GLU A 5 0.59 16.42 -3.84
N ALA A 6 1.84 16.00 -4.06
CA ALA A 6 2.27 15.50 -5.36
C ALA A 6 1.53 14.21 -5.74
N GLU A 7 1.38 13.29 -4.79
CA GLU A 7 0.63 12.05 -4.98
C GLU A 7 -0.87 12.30 -5.15
N ALA A 8 -1.43 13.26 -4.42
CA ALA A 8 -2.81 13.68 -4.62
C ALA A 8 -3.03 14.21 -6.05
N GLU A 9 -2.13 15.05 -6.55
CA GLU A 9 -2.22 15.59 -7.90
C GLU A 9 -2.03 14.51 -8.98
N LEU A 10 -1.13 13.56 -8.77
CA LEU A 10 -0.95 12.40 -9.66
C LEU A 10 -2.21 11.52 -9.72
N LEU A 11 -2.81 11.21 -8.57
CA LEU A 11 -4.06 10.44 -8.51
C LEU A 11 -5.23 11.19 -9.15
N SER A 12 -5.31 12.51 -8.94
CA SER A 12 -6.28 13.37 -9.61
C SER A 12 -6.12 13.33 -11.13
N ALA A 13 -4.89 13.39 -11.65
CA ALA A 13 -4.63 13.30 -13.08
C ALA A 13 -5.05 11.93 -13.66
N VAL A 14 -4.77 10.83 -12.95
CA VAL A 14 -5.16 9.47 -13.35
C VAL A 14 -6.68 9.31 -13.39
N THR A 15 -7.38 9.75 -12.34
CA THR A 15 -8.86 9.65 -12.25
C THR A 15 -9.55 10.57 -13.26
N THR A 16 -8.98 11.75 -13.52
CA THR A 16 -9.43 12.66 -14.58
C THR A 16 -9.28 12.01 -15.96
N PHE A 17 -8.14 11.36 -16.22
CA PHE A 17 -7.93 10.63 -17.47
C PHE A 17 -8.97 9.51 -17.65
N PHE A 18 -9.18 8.66 -16.64
CA PHE A 18 -10.20 7.61 -16.70
C PHE A 18 -11.60 8.16 -16.99
N SER A 19 -12.00 9.21 -16.27
CA SER A 19 -13.28 9.89 -16.51
C SER A 19 -13.40 10.42 -17.93
N SER A 20 -12.31 10.97 -18.49
CA SER A 20 -12.29 11.53 -19.85
C SER A 20 -12.50 10.50 -20.95
N VAL A 21 -12.18 9.23 -20.67
CA VAL A 21 -12.37 8.11 -21.61
C VAL A 21 -13.60 7.27 -21.27
N GLY A 22 -14.46 7.75 -20.36
CA GLY A 22 -15.73 7.11 -20.01
C GLY A 22 -15.64 5.98 -19.00
N VAL A 23 -14.48 5.79 -18.35
CA VAL A 23 -14.32 4.86 -17.22
C VAL A 23 -14.78 5.54 -15.95
N THR A 24 -15.51 4.84 -15.09
CA THR A 24 -16.03 5.37 -13.82
C THR A 24 -15.36 4.75 -12.61
N SER A 25 -15.56 5.34 -11.43
CA SER A 25 -15.15 4.75 -10.14
C SER A 25 -15.87 3.45 -9.79
N GLU A 26 -16.94 3.07 -10.51
CA GLU A 26 -17.58 1.76 -10.39
C GLU A 26 -16.86 0.68 -11.22
N ASP A 27 -16.20 1.09 -12.31
CA ASP A 27 -15.46 0.17 -13.18
C ASP A 27 -14.06 -0.12 -12.62
N VAL A 28 -13.38 0.92 -12.13
CA VAL A 28 -11.98 0.80 -11.65
C VAL A 28 -11.80 1.46 -10.30
N GLY A 29 -10.79 1.00 -9.57
CA GLY A 29 -10.34 1.62 -8.34
C GLY A 29 -8.82 1.77 -8.33
N ILE A 30 -8.33 2.55 -7.40
CA ILE A 30 -6.90 2.72 -7.14
C ILE A 30 -6.65 2.30 -5.70
N LYS A 31 -5.96 1.18 -5.51
CA LYS A 31 -5.47 0.77 -4.20
C LYS A 31 -4.31 1.66 -3.79
N VAL A 32 -4.31 2.14 -2.55
CA VAL A 32 -3.31 3.08 -2.03
C VAL A 32 -2.79 2.58 -0.68
N ASN A 33 -1.48 2.71 -0.49
CA ASN A 33 -0.78 2.45 0.75
C ASN A 33 0.46 3.35 0.86
N SER A 34 1.25 3.20 1.92
CA SER A 34 2.56 3.85 2.06
C SER A 34 3.61 2.87 2.58
N ARG A 35 4.77 2.85 1.93
CA ARG A 35 5.94 2.11 2.42
C ARG A 35 6.48 2.68 3.72
N ALA A 36 6.27 3.97 4.00
CA ALA A 36 6.64 4.55 5.28
C ALA A 36 5.84 3.90 6.43
N VAL A 37 4.56 3.59 6.21
CA VAL A 37 3.73 2.87 7.19
C VAL A 37 4.25 1.45 7.39
N LEU A 38 4.56 0.74 6.31
CA LEU A 38 5.14 -0.61 6.41
C LEU A 38 6.51 -0.60 7.09
N ALA A 39 7.32 0.44 6.87
CA ALA A 39 8.60 0.62 7.54
C ALA A 39 8.44 0.79 9.05
N GLU A 40 7.46 1.58 9.50
CA GLU A 40 7.14 1.73 10.91
C GLU A 40 6.67 0.41 11.54
N VAL A 41 5.78 -0.33 10.87
CA VAL A 41 5.31 -1.65 11.33
C VAL A 41 6.48 -2.63 11.47
N THR A 42 7.25 -2.79 10.40
CA THR A 42 8.36 -3.78 10.38
C THR A 42 9.46 -3.41 11.36
N LYS A 43 9.74 -2.12 11.54
CA LYS A 43 10.65 -1.63 12.59
C LYS A 43 10.14 -1.96 14.00
N ALA A 44 8.84 -1.81 14.27
CA ALA A 44 8.25 -2.18 15.55
C ALA A 44 8.33 -3.69 15.82
N MET A 45 8.30 -4.52 14.77
CA MET A 45 8.51 -5.96 14.84
C MET A 45 10.00 -6.38 14.95
N GLY A 46 10.93 -5.42 14.92
CA GLY A 46 12.37 -5.69 15.01
C GLY A 46 13.05 -6.09 13.70
N VAL A 47 12.42 -5.84 12.54
CA VAL A 47 13.04 -6.06 11.23
C VAL A 47 14.21 -5.08 11.04
N PRO A 48 15.42 -5.57 10.73
CA PRO A 48 16.55 -4.70 10.38
C PRO A 48 16.27 -3.86 9.13
N GLU A 49 16.63 -2.57 9.16
CA GLU A 49 16.40 -1.63 8.06
C GLU A 49 17.02 -2.09 6.73
N ASN A 50 18.18 -2.76 6.77
CA ASN A 50 18.83 -3.31 5.58
C ASN A 50 18.08 -4.48 4.92
N LYS A 51 17.10 -5.08 5.62
CA LYS A 51 16.23 -6.14 5.08
C LYS A 51 14.88 -5.60 4.59
N PHE A 52 14.54 -4.34 4.88
CA PHE A 52 13.24 -3.77 4.55
C PHE A 52 12.95 -3.77 3.04
N ALA A 53 13.89 -3.29 2.22
CA ALA A 53 13.69 -3.25 0.77
C ALA A 53 13.50 -4.65 0.16
N ALA A 54 14.25 -5.65 0.63
CA ALA A 54 14.09 -7.04 0.21
C ALA A 54 12.74 -7.62 0.69
N THR A 55 12.31 -7.28 1.90
CA THR A 55 10.99 -7.66 2.44
C THR A 55 9.86 -7.11 1.56
N CYS A 56 9.92 -5.83 1.17
CA CYS A 56 8.93 -5.24 0.25
C CYS A 56 8.87 -5.95 -1.11
N VAL A 57 10.01 -6.40 -1.65
CA VAL A 57 10.05 -7.16 -2.90
C VAL A 57 9.38 -8.52 -2.75
N LEU A 58 9.53 -9.20 -1.60
CA LEU A 58 8.85 -10.46 -1.32
C LEU A 58 7.33 -10.25 -1.13
N VAL A 59 6.94 -9.19 -0.44
CA VAL A 59 5.53 -8.83 -0.24
C VAL A 59 4.83 -8.56 -1.58
N ASP A 60 5.47 -7.86 -2.53
CA ASP A 60 4.92 -7.63 -3.87
C ASP A 60 4.64 -8.93 -4.67
N LYS A 61 5.32 -10.01 -4.31
CA LYS A 61 5.13 -11.32 -4.95
C LYS A 61 3.96 -12.11 -4.36
N LEU A 62 3.39 -11.72 -3.22
CA LEU A 62 2.28 -12.44 -2.58
C LEU A 62 1.06 -12.58 -3.50
N ASP A 63 0.84 -11.65 -4.42
CA ASP A 63 -0.26 -11.74 -5.39
C ASP A 63 -0.01 -12.74 -6.54
N LYS A 64 1.22 -13.25 -6.68
CA LYS A 64 1.65 -14.10 -7.80
C LYS A 64 2.19 -15.46 -7.38
N VAL A 65 2.64 -15.57 -6.14
CA VAL A 65 3.36 -16.71 -5.58
C VAL A 65 2.57 -17.20 -4.37
N LYS A 66 2.67 -18.49 -4.06
CA LYS A 66 2.00 -19.06 -2.89
C LYS A 66 2.59 -18.47 -1.61
N VAL A 67 1.74 -18.32 -0.59
CA VAL A 67 2.15 -17.75 0.69
C VAL A 67 3.27 -18.59 1.32
N GLU A 68 3.21 -19.92 1.20
CA GLU A 68 4.22 -20.82 1.75
C GLU A 68 5.61 -20.56 1.14
N ASP A 69 5.70 -20.40 -0.18
CA ASP A 69 6.96 -20.11 -0.86
C ASP A 69 7.53 -18.74 -0.44
N ILE A 70 6.66 -17.75 -0.16
CA ILE A 70 7.07 -16.42 0.32
C ILE A 70 7.54 -16.47 1.77
N GLN A 71 6.93 -17.31 2.61
CA GLN A 71 7.38 -17.52 3.98
C GLN A 71 8.79 -18.12 3.99
N ASP A 72 9.05 -19.14 3.18
CA ASP A 72 10.38 -19.75 3.02
C ASP A 72 11.43 -18.72 2.59
N ASP A 73 11.10 -17.86 1.62
CA ASP A 73 11.98 -16.76 1.17
C ASP A 73 12.25 -15.72 2.29
N MET A 74 11.25 -15.41 3.11
CA MET A 74 11.39 -14.49 4.25
C MET A 74 12.23 -15.09 5.39
N GLU A 75 12.10 -16.40 5.64
CA GLU A 75 12.96 -17.13 6.57
C GLU A 75 14.42 -17.17 6.07
N ALA A 76 14.62 -17.40 4.77
CA ALA A 76 15.95 -17.35 4.14
C ALA A 76 16.58 -15.94 4.20
N LEU A 77 15.76 -14.89 4.20
CA LEU A 77 16.20 -13.51 4.47
C LEU A 77 16.58 -13.29 5.95
N GLY A 78 16.25 -14.24 6.82
CA GLY A 78 16.54 -14.24 8.25
C GLY A 78 15.54 -13.42 9.05
N LEU A 79 14.26 -13.44 8.68
CA LEU A 79 13.16 -12.98 9.52
C LEU A 79 12.70 -14.16 10.41
N SER A 80 12.26 -13.86 11.64
CA SER A 80 11.69 -14.90 12.51
C SER A 80 10.25 -15.22 12.11
N GLN A 81 9.78 -16.41 12.44
CA GLN A 81 8.40 -16.83 12.18
C GLN A 81 7.38 -15.85 12.78
N GLU A 82 7.62 -15.34 13.99
CA GLU A 82 6.78 -14.33 14.65
C GLU A 82 6.66 -13.03 13.83
N VAL A 83 7.78 -12.58 13.23
CA VAL A 83 7.80 -11.39 12.36
C VAL A 83 7.03 -11.66 11.06
N ILE A 84 7.20 -12.85 10.48
CA ILE A 84 6.52 -13.24 9.23
C ILE A 84 5.01 -13.30 9.44
N GLU A 85 4.55 -13.94 10.50
CA GLU A 85 3.13 -14.02 10.86
C GLU A 85 2.56 -12.62 11.10
N GLY A 86 3.24 -11.79 11.92
CA GLY A 86 2.82 -10.42 12.19
C GLY A 86 2.77 -9.52 10.93
N LEU A 87 3.70 -9.72 10.00
CA LEU A 87 3.72 -9.02 8.71
C LEU A 87 2.53 -9.44 7.85
N LEU A 88 2.29 -10.74 7.67
CA LEU A 88 1.15 -11.26 6.89
C LEU A 88 -0.19 -10.79 7.45
N GLU A 89 -0.35 -10.81 8.78
CA GLU A 89 -1.54 -10.26 9.44
C GLU A 89 -1.72 -8.77 9.14
N THR A 90 -0.63 -7.99 9.10
CA THR A 90 -0.70 -6.56 8.80
C THR A 90 -1.11 -6.32 7.35
N LEU A 91 -0.55 -7.08 6.41
CA LEU A 91 -0.85 -6.97 4.98
C LEU A 91 -2.29 -7.39 4.65
N ALA A 92 -2.90 -8.22 5.50
CA ALA A 92 -4.31 -8.61 5.39
C ALA A 92 -5.29 -7.50 5.83
N ILE A 93 -4.82 -6.43 6.49
CA ILE A 93 -5.67 -5.34 6.96
C ILE A 93 -6.17 -4.50 5.76
N LYS A 94 -7.49 -4.47 5.57
CA LYS A 94 -8.16 -3.65 4.54
C LYS A 94 -8.86 -2.43 5.13
N ASP A 95 -8.89 -2.31 6.44
CA ASP A 95 -9.49 -1.17 7.15
C ASP A 95 -8.40 -0.21 7.63
N PHE A 96 -8.54 1.07 7.26
CA PHE A 96 -7.55 2.09 7.55
C PHE A 96 -7.40 2.33 9.06
N ASP A 97 -8.51 2.35 9.79
CA ASP A 97 -8.51 2.65 11.22
C ASP A 97 -7.92 1.49 12.03
N GLN A 98 -8.16 0.24 11.60
CA GLN A 98 -7.49 -0.94 12.15
C GLN A 98 -5.96 -0.86 12.00
N LEU A 99 -5.44 -0.48 10.82
CA LEU A 99 -4.01 -0.31 10.65
C LEU A 99 -3.50 0.85 11.50
N SER A 100 -4.22 1.97 11.53
CA SER A 100 -3.87 3.13 12.35
C SER A 100 -3.76 2.79 13.83
N ALA A 101 -4.66 1.94 14.36
CA ALA A 101 -4.59 1.47 15.73
C ALA A 101 -3.40 0.54 15.98
N LYS A 102 -3.02 -0.29 15.00
CA LYS A 102 -1.86 -1.19 15.10
C LYS A 102 -0.52 -0.44 15.10
N VAL A 103 -0.38 0.61 14.29
CA VAL A 103 0.83 1.44 14.23
C VAL A 103 0.88 2.45 15.40
N GLY A 104 -0.28 2.96 15.81
CA GLY A 104 -0.43 3.92 16.90
C GLY A 104 -0.61 5.37 16.42
N GLU A 105 -1.26 6.19 17.25
CA GLU A 105 -1.65 7.58 16.92
C GLU A 105 -0.46 8.53 16.68
N GLY A 106 0.74 8.15 17.11
CA GLY A 106 1.98 8.92 16.91
C GLY A 106 2.63 8.75 15.54
N SER A 107 2.10 7.88 14.68
CA SER A 107 2.65 7.60 13.35
C SER A 107 2.52 8.80 12.41
N GLU A 108 3.64 9.37 11.98
CA GLU A 108 3.64 10.41 10.95
C GLU A 108 3.26 9.83 9.58
N ALA A 109 3.70 8.60 9.27
CA ALA A 109 3.36 7.94 8.02
C ALA A 109 1.83 7.72 7.87
N MET A 110 1.14 7.36 8.95
CA MET A 110 -0.33 7.22 8.95
C MET A 110 -1.02 8.58 8.84
N LYS A 111 -0.47 9.64 9.43
CA LYS A 111 -1.01 11.01 9.28
C LYS A 111 -0.89 11.49 7.84
N GLU A 112 0.26 11.26 7.20
CA GLU A 112 0.46 11.57 5.78
C GLU A 112 -0.50 10.77 4.89
N LEU A 113 -0.67 9.48 5.15
CA LEU A 113 -1.60 8.66 4.37
C LEU A 113 -3.05 9.10 4.57
N ARG A 114 -3.46 9.47 5.80
CA ARG A 114 -4.79 10.06 6.05
C ARG A 114 -4.96 11.38 5.29
N ARG A 115 -3.94 12.25 5.32
CA ARG A 115 -3.94 13.51 4.61
C ARG A 115 -4.17 13.32 3.11
N LEU A 116 -3.61 12.27 2.51
CA LEU A 116 -3.86 11.94 1.10
C LEU A 116 -5.33 11.62 0.83
N PHE A 117 -5.98 10.83 1.69
CA PHE A 117 -7.40 10.54 1.57
C PHE A 117 -8.28 11.79 1.78
N ASP A 118 -7.92 12.66 2.70
CA ASP A 118 -8.63 13.93 2.92
C ASP A 118 -8.50 14.86 1.71
N LEU A 119 -7.32 14.92 1.07
CA LEU A 119 -7.13 15.65 -0.17
C LEU A 119 -7.96 15.04 -1.31
N ALA A 120 -7.98 13.72 -1.43
CA ALA A 120 -8.80 13.04 -2.44
C ALA A 120 -10.30 13.35 -2.30
N ASP A 121 -10.80 13.48 -1.08
CA ASP A 121 -12.16 13.94 -0.79
C ASP A 121 -12.36 15.40 -1.23
N ALA A 122 -11.45 16.29 -0.86
CA ALA A 122 -11.51 17.70 -1.25
C ALA A 122 -11.43 17.92 -2.77
N TYR A 123 -10.68 17.10 -3.49
CA TYR A 123 -10.60 17.11 -4.96
C TYR A 123 -11.79 16.41 -5.65
N GLY A 124 -12.59 15.63 -4.91
CA GLY A 124 -13.77 14.94 -5.45
C GLY A 124 -13.50 13.61 -6.15
N TYR A 125 -12.38 12.93 -5.85
CA TYR A 125 -12.07 11.60 -6.40
C TYR A 125 -11.93 10.51 -5.32
N ARG A 126 -12.39 10.77 -4.08
CA ARG A 126 -12.30 9.80 -2.97
C ARG A 126 -12.86 8.42 -3.30
N ASP A 127 -13.94 8.34 -4.07
CA ASP A 127 -14.60 7.08 -4.46
C ASP A 127 -13.73 6.18 -5.34
N TRP A 128 -12.70 6.75 -5.97
CA TRP A 128 -11.72 5.98 -6.75
C TRP A 128 -10.72 5.27 -5.85
N LEU A 129 -10.41 5.82 -4.67
CA LEU A 129 -9.35 5.31 -3.81
C LEU A 129 -9.85 4.22 -2.86
N VAL A 130 -9.04 3.17 -2.72
CA VAL A 130 -9.24 2.07 -1.77
C VAL A 130 -7.97 1.92 -0.96
N PHE A 131 -8.07 1.90 0.36
CA PHE A 131 -6.92 1.56 1.19
C PHE A 131 -6.63 0.06 1.08
N ASP A 132 -5.36 -0.32 0.89
CA ASP A 132 -4.96 -1.71 0.89
C ASP A 132 -3.51 -1.88 1.41
N ALA A 133 -3.35 -2.42 2.61
CA ALA A 133 -2.06 -2.63 3.24
C ALA A 133 -1.12 -3.57 2.46
N SER A 134 -1.64 -4.42 1.57
CA SER A 134 -0.81 -5.34 0.78
C SER A 134 -0.11 -4.67 -0.40
N VAL A 135 -0.50 -3.44 -0.77
CA VAL A 135 0.14 -2.72 -1.87
C VAL A 135 1.48 -2.14 -1.43
N VAL A 136 2.57 -2.65 -1.99
CA VAL A 136 3.93 -2.19 -1.69
C VAL A 136 4.74 -1.80 -2.93
N ARG A 137 4.34 -2.29 -4.12
CA ARG A 137 4.99 -2.18 -5.44
C ARG A 137 6.42 -2.71 -5.45
N GLY A 138 6.80 -3.53 -6.44
CA GLY A 138 8.08 -4.26 -6.43
C GLY A 138 9.38 -3.47 -6.65
N LEU A 139 9.33 -2.15 -6.93
CA LEU A 139 10.54 -1.37 -7.23
C LEU A 139 11.19 -0.84 -5.95
N ALA A 140 12.50 -1.00 -5.81
CA ALA A 140 13.20 -0.72 -4.56
C ALA A 140 13.23 0.78 -4.16
N TYR A 141 13.05 1.70 -5.10
CA TYR A 141 13.20 3.14 -4.87
C TYR A 141 11.99 3.82 -4.22
N TYR A 142 10.85 3.14 -4.06
CA TYR A 142 9.70 3.72 -3.37
C TYR A 142 9.97 3.85 -1.87
N THR A 143 9.68 5.02 -1.32
CA THR A 143 9.89 5.35 0.10
C THR A 143 8.61 5.78 0.83
N GLY A 144 7.65 6.37 0.12
CA GLY A 144 6.39 6.88 0.68
C GLY A 144 5.17 6.20 0.09
N VAL A 145 4.19 7.00 -0.33
CA VAL A 145 2.92 6.54 -0.90
C VAL A 145 3.17 5.70 -2.16
N VAL A 146 2.42 4.60 -2.26
CA VAL A 146 2.39 3.69 -3.40
C VAL A 146 0.95 3.38 -3.76
N PHE A 147 0.68 3.17 -5.04
CA PHE A 147 -0.66 2.89 -5.52
C PHE A 147 -0.67 1.97 -6.74
N GLU A 148 -1.82 1.33 -6.99
CA GLU A 148 -2.08 0.43 -8.11
C GLU A 148 -3.53 0.54 -8.56
N GLY A 149 -3.76 0.68 -9.87
CA GLY A 149 -5.10 0.63 -10.45
C GLY A 149 -5.56 -0.82 -10.67
N PHE A 150 -6.81 -1.09 -10.32
CA PHE A 150 -7.43 -2.41 -10.46
C PHE A 150 -8.85 -2.30 -11.03
N ASP A 151 -9.29 -3.36 -11.70
CA ASP A 151 -10.67 -3.52 -12.13
C ASP A 151 -11.54 -3.94 -10.94
N ARG A 152 -12.61 -3.20 -10.67
CA ARG A 152 -13.54 -3.54 -9.58
C ARG A 152 -14.39 -4.75 -9.90
N ARG A 153 -14.54 -5.11 -11.18
CA ARG A 153 -15.24 -6.33 -11.61
C ARG A 153 -14.37 -7.58 -11.48
N GLY A 154 -13.06 -7.40 -11.30
CA GLY A 154 -12.10 -8.49 -11.16
C GLY A 154 -11.88 -9.31 -12.44
N GLU A 155 -12.30 -8.80 -13.60
CA GLU A 155 -12.06 -9.42 -14.90
C GLU A 155 -10.62 -9.17 -15.35
N LEU A 156 -10.05 -8.00 -15.00
CA LEU A 156 -8.68 -7.62 -15.30
C LEU A 156 -7.85 -7.50 -14.02
N ARG A 157 -6.62 -8.04 -14.02
CA ARG A 157 -5.78 -8.12 -12.81
C ARG A 157 -5.20 -6.78 -12.36
N ALA A 158 -4.67 -5.97 -13.26
CA ALA A 158 -4.12 -4.64 -12.96
C ALA A 158 -4.28 -3.73 -14.18
N ILE A 159 -4.59 -2.45 -13.93
CA ILE A 159 -4.86 -1.44 -14.96
C ILE A 159 -3.73 -0.38 -15.00
N CYS A 160 -3.02 -0.13 -13.88
CA CYS A 160 -1.83 0.72 -13.81
C CYS A 160 -0.97 0.47 -12.56
#